data_AF-A0A7Y7M800-F1
#
_entry.id   AF-A0A7Y7M800-F1
#
_cell.length_a   1.000
_cell.length_b   1.000
_cell.length_c   1.000
_cell.angle_alpha   90.00
_cell.angle_beta   90.00
_cell.angle_gamma   90.00
#
_symmetry.space_group_name_H-M   'P 1'
#
loop_
_entity.id
_entity.type
_entity.pdbx_description
1 polymer ?
#
loop_
_entity_poly.entity_id
_entity_poly.type
_entity_poly.pdbx_seq_one_letter_code
_entity_poly.pdbx_strand_id
1 'polypeptide(L)' 'MRRSGFLIFSACVGNLLEWYDFAVYALFAPYIAASIFRATDDFSRLAQSLLVFGLGAVARPLGALLIGLYADRRGRG' A
#
# COMPACT_ATOMS: atom_id res chain seq x y z
N MET A 1 -15.00 -14.98 -25.20
CA MET A 1 -14.90 -13.51 -25.11
C MET A 1 -15.71 -12.87 -23.95
N ARG A 2 -16.23 -13.61 -22.96
CA ARG A 2 -17.15 -13.07 -21.91
C ARG A 2 -16.54 -12.86 -20.51
N ARG A 3 -15.21 -12.86 -20.37
CA ARG A 3 -14.51 -12.65 -19.07
C ARG A 3 -13.76 -11.32 -18.95
N SER A 4 -13.58 -10.58 -20.05
CA SER A 4 -12.75 -9.37 -20.08
C SER A 4 -13.32 -8.22 -19.22
N GLY A 5 -14.63 -8.03 -19.19
CA GLY A 5 -15.25 -6.97 -18.37
C GLY A 5 -15.08 -7.19 -16.87
N PHE A 6 -15.17 -8.43 -16.41
CA PHE A 6 -14.93 -8.78 -15.00
C PHE A 6 -13.47 -8.59 -14.59
N LEU A 7 -12.53 -8.91 -15.49
CA LEU A 7 -11.09 -8.68 -15.27
C LEU A 7 -10.75 -7.19 -15.16
N ILE A 8 -11.33 -6.36 -16.02
CA ILE A 8 -11.14 -4.90 -15.96
C ILE A 8 -11.74 -4.36 -14.67
N PHE A 9 -12.95 -4.79 -14.30
CA PHE A 9 -13.57 -4.38 -13.05
C PHE A 9 -12.74 -4.77 -11.82
N SER A 10 -12.23 -6.01 -11.76
CA SER A 10 -11.36 -6.44 -10.65
C SER A 10 -10.06 -5.65 -10.57
N ALA A 11 -9.47 -5.29 -11.73
CA ALA A 11 -8.27 -4.46 -11.78
C ALA A 11 -8.55 -3.03 -11.30
N CYS A 12 -9.68 -2.44 -11.72
CA CYS A 12 -10.11 -1.12 -11.27
C CYS A 12 -10.38 -1.08 -9.76
N VAL A 13 -11.07 -2.08 -9.22
CA VAL A 13 -11.36 -2.19 -7.78
C VAL A 13 -10.06 -2.33 -6.99
N GLY A 14 -9.12 -3.16 -7.45
CA GLY A 14 -7.80 -3.30 -6.82
C GLY A 14 -7.05 -1.98 -6.77
N ASN A 15 -6.97 -1.27 -7.89
CA ASN A 15 -6.35 0.06 -7.95
C ASN A 15 -7.06 1.07 -7.03
N LEU A 16 -8.39 1.11 -7.04
CA LEU A 16 -9.17 2.01 -6.17
C LEU A 16 -8.90 1.76 -4.68
N LEU A 17 -8.89 0.50 -4.26
CA LEU A 17 -8.60 0.12 -2.88
C LEU A 17 -7.19 0.53 -2.47
N GLU A 18 -6.24 0.35 -3.39
CA GLU A 18 -4.84 0.72 -3.19
C GLU A 18 -4.65 2.24 -2.98
N TRP A 19 -5.38 3.08 -3.73
CA TRP A 19 -5.42 4.53 -3.55
C TRP A 19 -6.20 4.97 -2.32
N TYR A 20 -7.29 4.27 -2.00
CA TYR A 20 -8.09 4.53 -0.81
C TYR A 20 -7.27 4.33 0.46
N ASP A 21 -6.55 3.22 0.58
CA ASP A 21 -5.69 2.92 1.72
C ASP A 21 -4.61 3.99 1.93
N PHE A 22 -3.98 4.45 0.86
CA PHE A 22 -3.02 5.55 0.91
C PHE A 22 -3.62 6.87 1.37
N ALA A 23 -4.79 7.24 0.84
CA ALA A 23 -5.47 8.47 1.22
C ALA A 23 -5.86 8.43 2.71
N VAL A 24 -6.42 7.31 3.18
CA VAL A 24 -6.77 7.10 4.58
C VAL A 24 -5.53 7.19 5.47
N TYR A 25 -4.44 6.50 5.13
CA TYR A 25 -3.21 6.59 5.90
C TYR A 25 -2.69 8.03 6.00
N ALA A 26 -2.62 8.76 4.88
CA ALA A 26 -2.14 10.14 4.87
C ALA A 26 -3.02 11.07 5.72
N LEU A 27 -4.34 10.90 5.67
CA LEU A 27 -5.30 11.66 6.51
C LEU A 27 -5.11 11.35 8.00
N PHE A 28 -4.86 10.09 8.35
CA PHE A 28 -4.67 9.65 9.73
C PHE A 28 -3.22 9.72 10.22
N ALA A 29 -2.26 10.13 9.39
CA ALA A 29 -0.83 10.14 9.71
C ALA A 29 -0.51 10.89 11.03
N PRO A 30 -1.10 12.05 11.36
CA PRO A 30 -0.84 12.70 12.65
C PRO A 30 -1.33 11.88 13.86
N TYR A 31 -2.44 11.17 13.71
CA TYR A 31 -3.00 10.33 14.77
C TYR A 31 -2.20 9.04 14.96
N ILE A 32 -1.75 8.44 13.85
CA ILE A 32 -0.85 7.28 13.86
C ILE A 32 0.50 7.69 14.46
N ALA A 33 1.02 8.86 14.11
CA ALA A 33 2.25 9.44 14.65
C ALA A 33 2.20 9.56 16.18
N ALA A 34 1.12 10.12 16.72
CA ALA A 34 0.95 10.33 18.16
C ALA A 34 0.76 9.01 18.94
N SER A 35 0.09 8.02 18.34
CA SER A 35 -0.25 6.76 19.00
C SER A 35 0.88 5.73 18.97
N ILE A 36 1.59 5.59 17.84
CA ILE A 36 2.62 4.57 17.65
C ILE A 36 4.00 5.09 18.04
N PHE A 37 4.34 6.33 17.68
CA PHE A 37 5.68 6.84 17.90
C PHE A 37 5.75 7.67 19.17
N ARG A 38 6.75 7.38 20.01
CA ARG A 38 7.11 8.17 21.19
C ARG A 38 8.37 8.95 20.85
N ALA A 39 8.22 10.14 20.27
CA ALA A 39 9.33 11.08 20.09
C ALA A 39 9.10 12.31 20.95
N THR A 40 10.19 12.99 21.30
CA THR A 40 10.20 14.15 22.19
C THR A 40 9.51 15.37 21.54
N ASP A 41 9.61 15.48 20.22
CA ASP A 41 9.03 16.59 19.43
C ASP A 41 7.97 16.09 18.44
N ASP A 42 6.86 16.82 18.33
CA ASP A 42 5.73 16.47 17.46
C ASP A 42 6.10 16.38 15.98
N PHE A 43 7.02 17.23 15.52
CA PHE A 43 7.53 17.18 14.15
C PHE A 43 8.22 15.85 13.85
N SER A 44 9.03 15.35 14.79
CA SER A 44 9.76 14.09 14.62
C SER A 44 8.80 12.90 14.55
N ARG A 45 7.72 12.91 15.34
CA ARG A 45 6.68 11.86 15.32
C ARG A 45 5.98 11.80 13.97
N LEU A 46 5.56 12.96 13.46
CA LEU A 46 4.90 13.05 12.16
C LEU A 46 5.86 12.61 11.03
N ALA A 47 7.11 13.08 11.07
CA ALA A 47 8.14 12.67 10.12
C ALA A 47 8.35 11.15 10.12
N GLN A 48 8.38 10.50 11.28
CA GLN A 48 8.46 9.04 11.39
C GLN A 48 7.25 8.32 10.77
N SER A 49 6.04 8.82 10.98
CA SER A 49 4.84 8.25 10.33
C SER A 49 4.89 8.41 8.81
N LEU A 50 5.35 9.56 8.30
CA LEU A 50 5.53 9.78 6.87
C LEU A 50 6.67 8.93 6.28
N LEU A 51 7.71 8.65 7.04
CA LEU A 51 8.77 7.71 6.64
C LEU A 51 8.21 6.29 6.50
N VAL A 52 7.37 5.84 7.43
CA VAL A 52 6.69 4.54 7.30
C VAL A 52 5.75 4.50 6.10
N PHE A 53 5.03 5.60 5.83
CA PHE A 53 4.24 5.74 4.60
C PHE A 53 5.11 5.59 3.35
N GLY A 54 6.25 6.29 3.30
CA GLY A 54 7.22 6.19 2.20
C GLY A 54 7.83 4.80 2.04
N LEU A 55 8.12 4.11 3.15
CA LEU A 55 8.57 2.71 3.13
C LEU A 55 7.49 1.79 2.55
N GLY A 56 6.22 2.05 2.84
CA GLY A 56 5.08 1.36 2.22
C GLY A 56 5.07 1.49 0.69
N ALA A 57 5.43 2.67 0.17
CA ALA A 57 5.53 2.88 -1.27
C ALA A 57 6.65 2.04 -1.93
N VAL A 58 7.73 1.73 -1.20
CA VAL A 58 8.81 0.84 -1.66
C VAL A 58 8.44 -0.64 -1.44
N ALA A 59 7.69 -0.96 -0.39
CA ALA A 59 7.23 -2.32 -0.14
C ALA A 59 6.30 -2.84 -1.25
N ARG A 60 5.56 -1.96 -1.94
CA ARG A 60 4.67 -2.32 -3.06
C ARG A 60 5.37 -2.93 -4.28
N PRO A 61 6.40 -2.30 -4.89
CA PRO A 61 7.14 -2.93 -5.98
C PRO A 61 7.84 -4.21 -5.53
N LEU A 62 8.30 -4.30 -4.29
CA LEU A 62 8.84 -5.54 -3.74
C LEU A 62 7.78 -6.65 -3.64
N GLY A 63 6.58 -6.33 -3.16
CA GLY A 63 5.45 -7.25 -3.12
C GLY A 63 5.05 -7.72 -4.52
N ALA A 64 4.98 -6.79 -5.49
CA ALA A 64 4.68 -7.12 -6.89
C ALA A 64 5.73 -8.03 -7.52
N LEU A 65 7.02 -7.80 -7.23
CA LEU A 65 8.11 -8.68 -7.67
C LEU A 65 7.99 -10.08 -7.06
N LEU A 66 7.77 -10.17 -5.73
CA LEU A 66 7.67 -11.46 -5.04
C LEU A 66 6.44 -12.26 -5.50
N ILE A 67 5.28 -11.60 -5.60
CA ILE A 67 4.03 -12.23 -6.03
C ILE A 67 4.10 -12.56 -7.53
N GLY A 68 4.70 -11.70 -8.35
CA GLY A 68 4.94 -11.95 -9.77
C GLY A 68 5.84 -13.17 -10.00
N LEU A 69 6.98 -13.25 -9.31
CA LEU A 69 7.87 -14.41 -9.35
C LEU A 69 7.18 -15.70 -8.89
N TYR A 70 6.33 -15.61 -7.87
CA TYR A 70 5.55 -16.74 -7.39
C TYR A 70 4.47 -17.17 -8.40
N ALA A 71 3.75 -16.20 -8.99
CA ALA A 71 2.75 -16.44 -10.03
C ALA A 71 3.37 -17.07 -11.28
N ASP A 72 4.58 -16.66 -11.68
CA ASP A 72 5.32 -17.25 -12.81
C ASP A 72 5.69 -18.72 -12.57
N ARG A 73 5.96 -19.10 -11.31
CA ARG A 73 6.29 -20.49 -10.95
C ARG A 73 5.06 -21.37 -10.78
N ARG A 74 3.94 -20.85 -10.24
CA ARG A 74 2.72 -21.62 -9.99
C ARG A 74 1.64 -21.51 -11.08
N GLY A 75 1.74 -20.55 -11.98
CA GLY A 75 0.76 -20.28 -13.05
C GLY A 75 0.97 -21.09 -14.34
N ARG A 76 1.93 -22.03 -14.39
CA ARG A 76 2.15 -22.93 -15.54
C ARG A 76 1.22 -24.17 -15.49
N GLY A 77 -0.03 -23.99 -15.11
CA GLY A 77 -1.08 -25.03 -15.06
C GLY A 77 -2.38 -24.52 -15.65
#